data_AF-A0A965YH90-F1
#
_entry.id   AF-A0A965YH90-F1
#
_cell.length_a   1.000
_cell.length_b   1.000
_cell.length_c   1.000
_cell.angle_alpha   90.00
_cell.angle_beta   90.00
_cell.angle_gamma   90.00
#
_symmetry.space_group_name_H-M   'P 1'
#
loop_
_entity.id
_entity.type
_entity.pdbx_description
1 polymer ?
#
loop_
_entity_poly.entity_id
_entity_poly.type
_entity_poly.pdbx_seq_one_letter_code
_entity_poly.pdbx_strand_id
1 'polypeptide(L)'
;MQEERLRHTRMIAYYSAVGPHLDPKKLPKTIDEFMRIGDKQKKRSRVSDEMRELYKKRMDEYNEAMRIYREKHKDQDTDKK
;
A
#
# COMPACT_ATOMS: atom_id res chain seq x y z
N MET A 1 22.94 -10.05 19.79
CA MET A 1 23.35 -9.12 20.87
C MET A 1 22.76 -7.71 20.78
N GLN A 2 23.11 -6.85 19.81
CA GLN A 2 22.57 -5.47 19.80
C GLN A 2 21.06 -5.42 19.52
N GLU A 3 20.58 -6.17 18.52
CA GLU A 3 19.15 -6.22 18.19
C GLU A 3 18.29 -6.81 19.30
N GLU A 4 18.76 -7.87 19.97
CA GLU A 4 18.04 -8.50 21.10
C GLU A 4 17.90 -7.56 22.29
N ARG A 5 18.97 -6.80 22.61
CA ARG A 5 18.92 -5.77 23.66
C ARG A 5 17.93 -4.68 23.28
N LEU A 6 17.95 -4.23 22.03
CA LEU A 6 17.01 -3.22 21.54
C LEU A 6 15.56 -3.72 21.58
N ARG A 7 15.35 -4.98 21.20
CA ARG A 7 14.06 -5.68 21.29
C ARG A 7 13.57 -5.73 22.74
N HIS A 8 14.42 -6.15 23.68
CA HIS A 8 14.07 -6.22 25.09
C HIS A 8 13.65 -4.86 25.67
N THR A 9 14.44 -3.81 25.42
CA THR A 9 14.10 -2.44 25.87
C THR A 9 12.78 -1.94 25.29
N ARG A 10 12.52 -2.23 24.00
CA ARG A 10 11.25 -1.89 23.35
C ARG A 10 10.07 -2.63 23.97
N MET A 11 10.21 -3.91 24.30
CA MET A 11 9.16 -4.65 25.01
C MET A 11 8.79 -3.97 26.33
N ILE A 12 9.79 -3.57 27.13
CA ILE A 12 9.57 -2.84 28.38
C ILE A 12 8.83 -1.52 28.10
N ALA A 13 9.27 -0.76 27.11
CA ALA A 13 8.64 0.51 26.74
C ALA A 13 7.17 0.33 26.32
N TYR A 14 6.84 -0.68 25.51
CA TYR A 14 5.47 -0.98 25.08
C TYR A 14 4.54 -1.22 26.26
N TYR A 15 4.94 -2.06 27.23
CA TYR A 15 4.11 -2.33 28.41
C TYR A 15 4.06 -1.16 29.39
N SER A 16 5.07 -0.29 29.41
CA SER A 16 5.06 0.94 30.21
C SER A 16 4.22 2.07 29.58
N ALA A 17 3.89 1.99 28.29
CA ALA A 17 3.18 3.03 27.54
C ALA A 17 1.67 3.11 27.83
N VAL A 18 1.26 2.79 29.05
CA VAL A 18 -0.12 2.85 29.54
C VAL A 18 -0.20 3.98 30.56
N GLY A 19 -0.56 5.17 30.08
CA GLY A 19 -0.77 6.34 30.92
C GLY A 19 -2.00 7.11 30.45
N PRO A 20 -2.82 7.66 31.37
CA PRO A 20 -4.05 8.37 31.02
C PRO A 20 -3.80 9.66 30.20
N HIS A 21 -2.56 10.13 30.15
CA HIS A 21 -2.13 11.32 29.41
C HIS A 21 -1.69 11.01 27.96
N LEU A 22 -1.63 9.74 27.55
CA LEU A 22 -1.20 9.35 26.21
C LEU A 22 -2.40 9.31 25.26
N ASP A 23 -2.24 9.87 24.07
CA ASP A 23 -3.24 9.82 23.00
C ASP A 23 -3.25 8.43 22.35
N PRO A 24 -4.34 7.64 22.47
CA PRO A 24 -4.42 6.30 21.89
C PRO A 24 -4.26 6.27 20.37
N LYS A 25 -4.54 7.38 19.67
CA LYS A 25 -4.39 7.47 18.21
C LYS A 25 -2.92 7.50 17.77
N LYS A 26 -2.02 7.94 18.65
CA LYS A 26 -0.58 8.04 18.38
C LYS A 26 0.19 6.78 18.80
N LEU A 27 -0.44 5.91 19.57
CA LEU A 27 0.14 4.64 19.98
C LEU A 27 0.03 3.61 18.84
N PRO A 28 1.06 2.77 18.65
CA PRO A 28 0.99 1.69 17.68
C PRO A 28 -0.06 0.66 18.10
N LYS A 29 -0.81 0.17 17.12
CA LYS A 29 -2.00 -0.67 17.38
C LYS A 29 -1.64 -2.11 17.70
N THR A 30 -0.43 -2.53 17.34
CA THR A 30 0.05 -3.91 17.49
C THR A 30 1.47 -3.89 18.02
N ILE A 31 1.82 -4.92 18.77
CA ILE A 31 3.18 -5.07 19.30
C ILE A 31 4.20 -5.15 18.17
N ASP A 32 3.88 -5.85 17.07
CA ASP A 32 4.76 -5.97 15.90
C ASP A 32 5.09 -4.61 15.26
N GLU A 33 4.12 -3.68 15.27
CA GLU A 33 4.32 -2.31 14.81
C GLU A 33 5.26 -1.52 15.72
N PHE A 34 5.16 -1.69 17.05
CA PHE A 34 6.07 -1.10 18.02
C PHE A 34 7.49 -1.72 17.93
N MET A 35 7.57 -3.00 17.62
CA MET A 35 8.80 -3.79 17.69
C MET A 35 9.68 -3.71 16.43
N ARG A 36 9.16 -3.20 15.31
CA ARG A 36 9.89 -3.10 14.03
C ARG A 36 11.21 -2.31 14.12
N ILE A 37 12.34 -2.96 13.86
CA ILE A 37 13.68 -2.35 13.76
C ILE A 37 14.02 -2.20 12.26
N GLY A 38 14.45 -1.03 11.81
CA GLY A 38 14.83 -0.80 10.41
C GLY A 38 13.73 -0.23 9.49
N ASP A 39 14.09 -0.11 8.20
CA ASP A 39 13.51 0.90 7.31
C ASP A 39 12.03 0.70 6.92
N LYS A 40 11.32 1.83 7.05
CA LYS A 40 10.03 2.23 6.46
C LYS A 40 8.80 1.48 6.91
N GLN A 41 8.00 2.09 7.81
CA GLN A 41 6.57 1.82 7.94
C GLN A 41 6.01 1.44 6.56
N LYS A 42 5.57 0.19 6.39
CA LYS A 42 4.83 -0.21 5.21
C LYS A 42 3.56 0.62 5.32
N LYS A 43 3.49 1.75 4.61
CA LYS A 43 2.26 2.55 4.55
C LYS A 43 1.20 1.54 4.15
N ARG A 44 0.25 1.25 5.05
CA ARG A 44 -0.85 0.36 4.75
C ARG A 44 -1.54 1.00 3.56
N SER A 45 -1.34 0.43 2.37
CA SER A 45 -2.08 0.84 1.19
C SER A 45 -3.55 0.72 1.58
N ARG A 46 -4.30 1.80 1.39
CA ARG A 46 -5.75 1.81 1.69
C ARG A 46 -6.50 0.83 0.77
N VAL A 47 -5.86 0.41 -0.31
CA VAL A 47 -6.36 -0.51 -1.33
C VAL A 47 -5.67 -1.87 -1.14
N SER A 48 -6.44 -2.95 -1.08
CA SER A 48 -5.92 -4.32 -1.04
C SER A 48 -5.16 -4.64 -2.33
N ASP A 49 -4.19 -5.55 -2.24
CA ASP A 49 -3.41 -5.95 -3.42
C ASP A 49 -4.31 -6.58 -4.50
N GLU A 50 -5.34 -7.33 -4.10
CA GLU A 50 -6.37 -7.90 -5.00
C GLU A 50 -7.08 -6.82 -5.84
N MET A 51 -7.49 -5.71 -5.21
CA MET A 51 -8.17 -4.62 -5.91
C MET A 51 -7.23 -3.89 -6.87
N ARG A 52 -5.93 -3.84 -6.53
CA ARG A 52 -4.91 -3.26 -7.39
C ARG A 52 -4.66 -4.12 -8.63
N GLU A 53 -4.65 -5.44 -8.47
CA GLU A 53 -4.52 -6.38 -9.58
C GLU A 53 -5.74 -6.36 -10.49
N LEU A 54 -6.95 -6.34 -9.91
CA LEU A 54 -8.19 -6.23 -10.66
C LEU A 54 -8.23 -4.94 -11.51
N TYR A 55 -7.82 -3.82 -10.92
CA TYR A 55 -7.73 -2.54 -11.64
C TYR A 55 -6.79 -2.64 -12.85
N LYS A 56 -5.58 -3.19 -12.66
CA LYS A 56 -4.61 -3.34 -13.76
C LYS A 56 -5.18 -4.16 -14.90
N LYS A 57 -5.75 -5.33 -14.58
CA LYS A 57 -6.37 -6.22 -15.58
C LYS A 57 -7.44 -5.50 -16.40
N ARG A 58 -8.35 -4.77 -15.74
CA ARG A 58 -9.41 -4.01 -16.42
C ARG A 58 -8.87 -2.87 -17.27
N MET A 59 -7.81 -2.21 -16.83
CA MET A 59 -7.16 -1.15 -17.60
C MET A 59 -6.51 -1.71 -18.88
N ASP A 60 -5.87 -2.87 -18.79
CA ASP A 60 -5.24 -3.53 -19.94
C ASP A 60 -6.29 -3.97 -20.97
N GLU A 61 -7.39 -4.58 -20.52
CA GLU A 61 -8.54 -4.93 -21.37
C GLU A 61 -9.12 -3.70 -22.10
N TYR A 62 -9.30 -2.59 -21.39
CA TYR A 62 -9.78 -1.34 -21.99
C TYR A 62 -8.81 -0.79 -23.05
N ASN A 63 -7.51 -0.78 -22.76
CA ASN A 63 -6.50 -0.28 -23.68
C ASN A 63 -6.43 -1.11 -24.96
N GLU A 64 -6.57 -2.43 -24.85
CA GLU A 64 -6.62 -3.33 -26.00
C GLU A 64 -7.88 -3.09 -26.85
N ALA A 65 -9.05 -2.99 -26.22
CA ALA A 65 -10.29 -2.66 -26.91
C ALA A 65 -10.19 -1.31 -27.65
N MET A 66 -9.62 -0.30 -27.00
CA MET A 66 -9.39 1.02 -27.61
C MET A 66 -8.34 1.02 -28.71
N ARG A 67 -7.37 0.11 -28.69
CA ARG A 67 -6.42 -0.07 -29.79
C ARG A 67 -7.13 -0.65 -31.00
N ILE A 68 -7.90 -1.73 -30.80
CA ILE A 68 -8.69 -2.38 -31.87
C ILE A 68 -9.72 -1.42 -32.47
N TYR A 69 -10.41 -0.64 -31.63
CA TYR A 69 -11.34 0.39 -32.09
C TYR A 69 -10.64 1.42 -32.99
N ARG A 70 -9.50 1.95 -32.54
CA ARG A 70 -8.72 2.91 -33.33
C ARG A 70 -8.20 2.33 -34.64
N GLU A 71 -7.78 1.07 -34.66
CA GLU A 71 -7.36 0.40 -35.88
C GLU A 71 -8.52 0.22 -36.87
N LYS A 72 -9.71 -0.17 -36.40
CA LYS A 72 -10.89 -0.33 -37.25
C LYS A 72 -11.41 0.98 -37.84
N HIS A 73 -11.24 2.10 -37.15
CA HIS A 73 -11.73 3.41 -37.59
C HIS A 73 -10.66 4.29 -38.26
N LYS A 74 -9.42 3.80 -38.40
CA LYS A 74 -8.34 4.54 -39.09
C LYS A 74 -8.65 4.82 -40.57
N ASP A 75 -9.36 3.91 -41.23
CA ASP A 75 -9.64 4.01 -42.67
C ASP A 75 -10.87 4.89 -42.99
N GLN A 76 -11.68 5.26 -41.98
CA GLN A 76 -12.86 6.12 -42.17
C GLN A 76 -12.56 7.62 -42.15
N ASP A 77 -11.39 8.02 -41.64
CA ASP A 77 -10.96 9.43 -41.58
C ASP A 77 -10.14 9.85 -42.81
N THR A 78 -9.62 8.90 -43.59
CA THR A 78 -8.81 9.18 -44.79
C THR A 78 -9.63 9.48 -46.04
N ASP A 79 -10.94 9.21 -46.03
CA ASP A 79 -11.84 9.38 -47.18
C ASP A 79 -12.58 10.74 -47.19
N LYS A 80 -12.25 11.65 -46.25
CA LYS A 80 -12.85 13.00 -46.11
C LYS A 80 -11.92 14.14 -46.56
N LYS A 81 -11.01 13.90 -47.50
CA LYS A 81 -10.12 14.96 -48.01
C LYS A 81 -10.20 15.14 -49.51
#